data_AF-A0A348SCE6-F1
#
_entry.id   AF-A0A348SCE6-F1
#
_cell.length_a   1.000
_cell.length_b   1.000
_cell.length_c   1.000
_cell.angle_alpha   90.00
_cell.angle_beta   90.00
_cell.angle_gamma   90.00
#
_symmetry.space_group_name_H-M   'P 1'
#
loop_
_entity.id
_entity.type
_entity.pdbx_description
1 polymer ?
#
loop_
_entity_poly.entity_id
_entity_poly.type
_entity_poly.pdbx_seq_one_letter_code
_entity_poly.pdbx_strand_id
1 'polypeptide(L)'
;MVRLAAERTLEAGGAIIGGLADFFSAPFRSAEDGPALSGPVGIAVGVAGAAERLGFSGLLQIAALLSANLAILNLLPIPPLDGGRVAALLLRRALGGERGRKVEQALVTTGALAMLLLFFWITLGDLATVFGGGA
;
A
#
# COMPACT_ATOMS: atom_id res chain seq x y z
N MET A 1 -9.25 -16.51 -28.84
CA MET A 1 -8.07 -15.99 -28.13
C MET A 1 -8.30 -14.57 -27.61
N VAL A 2 -8.51 -13.56 -28.48
CA VAL A 2 -8.69 -12.14 -28.07
C VAL A 2 -9.92 -11.88 -27.18
N ARG A 3 -11.07 -12.49 -27.47
CA ARG A 3 -12.29 -12.34 -26.64
C ARG A 3 -12.14 -12.87 -25.22
N LEU A 4 -11.46 -14.01 -25.05
CA LEU A 4 -11.23 -14.63 -23.74
C LEU A 4 -10.28 -13.79 -22.88
N ALA A 5 -9.27 -13.17 -23.49
CA ALA A 5 -8.37 -12.24 -22.81
C ALA A 5 -9.08 -10.92 -22.43
N ALA A 6 -9.96 -10.42 -23.29
CA ALA A 6 -10.76 -9.22 -23.03
C ALA A 6 -11.74 -9.43 -21.85
N GLU A 7 -12.45 -10.56 -21.81
CA GLU A 7 -13.35 -10.91 -20.71
C GLU A 7 -12.60 -11.06 -19.38
N ARG A 8 -11.43 -11.72 -19.38
CA ARG A 8 -10.57 -11.82 -18.18
C ARG A 8 -10.02 -10.47 -17.71
N THR A 9 -9.77 -9.54 -18.63
CA THR A 9 -9.30 -8.18 -18.29
C THR A 9 -10.45 -7.34 -17.73
N LEU A 10 -11.67 -7.51 -18.25
CA LEU A 10 -12.89 -6.86 -17.74
C LEU A 10 -13.26 -7.37 -16.34
N GLU A 11 -13.16 -8.68 -16.10
CA GLU A 11 -13.36 -9.25 -14.77
C GLU A 11 -12.29 -8.77 -13.78
N ALA A 12 -11.02 -8.76 -14.18
CA ALA A 12 -9.93 -8.24 -13.37
C ALA A 12 -10.11 -6.74 -13.06
N GLY A 13 -10.52 -5.95 -14.06
CA GLY A 13 -10.83 -4.53 -13.87
C GLY A 13 -12.02 -4.30 -12.93
N GLY A 14 -13.07 -5.11 -13.07
CA GLY A 14 -14.22 -5.09 -12.18
C GLY A 14 -13.88 -5.47 -10.74
N ALA A 15 -13.01 -6.48 -10.55
CA ALA A 15 -12.50 -6.89 -9.25
C ALA A 15 -11.64 -5.80 -8.59
N ILE A 16 -10.87 -5.03 -9.36
CA ILE A 16 -10.12 -3.88 -8.83
C ILE A 16 -11.08 -2.79 -8.33
N ILE A 17 -12.14 -2.48 -9.08
CA ILE A 17 -13.15 -1.49 -8.68
C ILE A 17 -13.93 -1.95 -7.44
N GLY A 18 -14.34 -3.23 -7.41
CA GLY A 18 -15.00 -3.84 -6.26
C GLY A 18 -14.11 -3.85 -5.03
N GLY A 19 -12.84 -4.25 -5.18
CA GLY A 19 -11.85 -4.23 -4.11
C GLY A 19 -11.57 -2.82 -3.58
N LEU A 20 -11.59 -1.80 -4.44
CA LEU A 20 -11.48 -0.40 -4.02
C LEU A 20 -12.70 0.04 -3.19
N ALA A 21 -13.91 -0.34 -3.60
CA ALA A 21 -15.12 -0.05 -2.84
C ALA A 21 -15.15 -0.78 -1.49
N ASP A 22 -14.70 -2.03 -1.45
CA ASP A 22 -14.54 -2.79 -0.21
C ASP A 22 -13.46 -2.17 0.68
N PHE A 23 -12.35 -1.70 0.13
CA PHE A 23 -11.30 -1.00 0.90
C PHE A 23 -11.84 0.25 1.59
N PHE A 24 -12.65 1.08 0.91
CA PHE A 24 -13.23 2.28 1.52
C PHE A 24 -14.36 1.97 2.52
N SER A 25 -15.01 0.82 2.42
CA SER A 25 -16.07 0.39 3.34
C SER A 25 -15.58 -0.49 4.48
N ALA A 26 -14.39 -1.10 4.36
CA ALA A 26 -13.78 -1.97 5.36
C ALA A 26 -13.56 -1.28 6.72
N PRO A 27 -13.14 0.00 6.83
CA PRO A 27 -13.03 0.69 8.12
C PRO A 27 -14.36 0.86 8.86
N PHE A 28 -15.48 0.74 8.15
CA PHE A 28 -16.84 0.88 8.68
C PHE A 28 -17.49 -0.49 8.97
N ARG A 29 -16.82 -1.61 8.62
CA ARG A 29 -17.20 -2.98 8.97
C ARG A 29 -16.26 -3.46 10.10
N SER A 30 -16.82 -4.06 11.15
CA SER A 30 -16.13 -4.38 12.40
C SER A 30 -14.76 -5.07 12.20
N ALA A 31 -13.76 -4.59 12.96
CA ALA A 31 -12.34 -4.92 12.85
C ALA A 31 -11.94 -6.30 13.42
N GLU A 32 -12.71 -7.37 13.17
CA GLU A 32 -12.34 -8.72 13.64
C GLU A 32 -11.45 -9.49 12.66
N ASP A 33 -11.44 -9.14 11.37
CA ASP A 33 -10.61 -9.79 10.35
C ASP A 33 -9.51 -8.83 9.85
N GLY A 34 -8.58 -8.47 10.75
CA GLY A 34 -7.39 -7.72 10.36
C GLY A 34 -6.50 -8.59 9.47
N PRO A 35 -6.15 -8.18 8.24
CA PRO A 35 -5.12 -8.86 7.47
C PRO A 35 -3.86 -8.87 8.32
N ALA A 36 -3.28 -10.05 8.54
CA ALA A 36 -1.95 -10.12 9.10
C ALA A 36 -1.05 -9.25 8.21
N LEU A 37 -0.64 -8.10 8.75
CA LEU A 37 0.27 -7.18 8.08
C LEU A 37 1.60 -7.91 7.95
N SER A 38 1.75 -8.68 6.87
CA SER A 38 3.03 -9.28 6.50
C SER A 38 3.97 -8.11 6.24
N GLY A 39 4.97 -7.96 7.10
CA GLY A 39 5.88 -6.83 7.00
C GLY A 39 6.74 -6.91 5.73
N PRO A 40 7.58 -5.90 5.48
CA PRO A 40 8.37 -5.81 4.25
C PRO A 40 9.22 -7.04 3.98
N VAL A 41 9.71 -7.70 5.03
CA VAL A 41 10.53 -8.92 4.93
C VAL A 41 9.65 -10.10 4.56
N GLY A 42 8.47 -10.25 5.17
CA GLY A 42 7.51 -11.31 4.83
C GLY A 42 7.05 -11.26 3.37
N ILE A 43 6.82 -10.05 2.84
CA ILE A 43 6.49 -9.86 1.42
C ILE A 43 7.64 -10.32 0.53
N ALA A 44 8.89 -9.93 0.86
CA ALA A 44 10.07 -10.31 0.08
C ALA A 44 10.28 -11.83 0.05
N VAL A 45 10.12 -12.51 1.19
CA VAL A 45 10.20 -13.98 1.28
C VAL A 45 9.10 -14.65 0.45
N GLY A 46 7.87 -14.13 0.51
CA GLY A 46 6.76 -14.64 -0.31
C GLY A 46 7.02 -14.50 -1.82
N VAL A 47 7.56 -13.35 -2.25
CA VAL A 47 7.94 -13.12 -3.66
C VAL A 47 9.07 -14.06 -4.08
N ALA A 48 10.09 -14.27 -3.23
CA ALA A 48 11.18 -15.21 -3.51
C ALA A 48 10.67 -16.65 -3.68
N GLY A 49 9.80 -17.12 -2.78
CA GLY A 49 9.19 -18.45 -2.90
C GLY A 49 8.30 -18.61 -4.13
N ALA A 50 7.61 -17.54 -4.55
CA ALA A 50 6.85 -17.52 -5.79
C ALA A 50 7.74 -17.55 -7.04
N ALA A 51 8.91 -16.91 -7.00
CA ALA A 51 9.88 -16.94 -8.09
C ALA A 51 10.36 -18.37 -8.41
N GLU A 52 10.62 -19.14 -7.35
CA GLU A 52 11.06 -20.53 -7.48
C GLU A 52 9.96 -21.46 -8.01
N ARG A 53 8.70 -21.22 -7.62
CA ARG A 53 7.57 -22.14 -7.90
C ARG A 53 6.80 -21.82 -9.18
N LEU A 54 6.62 -20.53 -9.49
CA LEU A 54 5.71 -20.05 -10.55
C LEU A 54 6.47 -19.46 -11.75
N GLY A 55 7.79 -19.27 -11.65
CA GLY A 55 8.61 -18.69 -12.71
C GLY A 55 8.24 -17.24 -13.07
N PHE A 56 8.68 -16.77 -14.24
CA PHE A 56 8.54 -15.36 -14.65
C PHE A 56 7.08 -14.88 -14.74
N SER A 57 6.17 -15.76 -15.20
CA SER A 57 4.76 -15.40 -15.32
C SER A 57 4.08 -15.19 -13.97
N GLY A 58 4.42 -15.97 -12.94
CA GLY A 58 3.92 -15.76 -11.59
C GLY A 58 4.45 -14.48 -10.95
N LEU A 59 5.71 -14.12 -11.23
CA LEU A 59 6.28 -12.84 -10.81
C LEU A 59 5.51 -11.65 -11.37
N LEU A 60 5.17 -11.68 -12.67
CA LEU A 60 4.37 -10.64 -13.29
C LEU A 60 3.00 -10.52 -12.60
N GLN A 61 2.39 -11.64 -12.22
CA GLN A 61 1.09 -11.63 -11.55
C GLN A 61 1.17 -11.03 -10.15
N ILE A 62 2.20 -11.38 -9.37
CA ILE A 62 2.42 -10.79 -8.04
C ILE A 62 2.78 -9.31 -8.15
N ALA A 63 3.64 -8.93 -9.10
CA ALA A 63 3.99 -7.55 -9.35
C ALA A 63 2.76 -6.72 -9.77
N ALA A 64 1.87 -7.27 -10.59
CA ALA A 64 0.62 -6.63 -10.98
C ALA A 64 -0.31 -6.41 -9.77
N LEU A 65 -0.46 -7.43 -8.90
CA LEU A 65 -1.26 -7.33 -7.68
C LEU A 65 -0.67 -6.33 -6.68
N LEU A 66 0.65 -6.37 -6.44
CA LEU A 66 1.32 -5.45 -5.54
C LEU A 66 1.25 -4.00 -6.07
N SER A 67 1.43 -3.81 -7.37
CA SER A 67 1.32 -2.50 -8.03
C SER A 67 -0.10 -1.93 -7.90
N ALA A 68 -1.13 -2.75 -8.12
CA ALA A 68 -2.52 -2.34 -7.91
C ALA A 68 -2.78 -1.92 -6.46
N ASN A 69 -2.30 -2.68 -5.48
CA ASN A 69 -2.43 -2.34 -4.07
C ASN A 69 -1.68 -1.03 -3.73
N LEU A 70 -0.46 -0.84 -4.23
CA LEU A 70 0.30 0.40 -4.05
C LEU A 70 -0.40 1.60 -4.68
N ALA A 71 -1.04 1.44 -5.84
CA ALA A 71 -1.83 2.50 -6.47
C ALA A 71 -3.00 2.94 -5.59
N ILE A 72 -3.71 1.99 -4.96
CA ILE A 72 -4.80 2.28 -4.02
C ILE A 72 -4.26 2.98 -2.77
N LEU A 73 -3.20 2.45 -2.16
CA LEU A 73 -2.58 3.03 -0.97
C LEU A 73 -2.05 4.45 -1.23
N ASN A 74 -1.45 4.70 -2.40
CA ASN A 74 -0.96 6.01 -2.79
C ASN A 74 -2.08 7.05 -3.00
N LEU A 75 -3.33 6.63 -3.20
CA LEU A 75 -4.46 7.54 -3.30
C LEU A 75 -4.94 8.05 -1.93
N LEU A 76 -4.57 7.39 -0.84
CA LEU A 76 -4.99 7.75 0.50
C LEU A 76 -4.33 9.07 0.96
N PRO A 77 -5.03 9.87 1.79
CA PRO A 77 -4.52 11.15 2.28
C PRO A 77 -3.53 10.95 3.45
N ILE A 78 -2.53 10.08 3.28
CA ILE A 78 -1.49 9.78 4.27
C ILE A 78 -0.18 10.39 3.79
N PRO A 79 0.35 11.45 4.42
CA PRO A 79 1.70 11.93 4.14
C PRO A 79 2.71 10.85 4.56
N PRO A 80 3.74 10.51 3.77
CA PRO A 80 4.31 11.21 2.62
C PRO A 80 3.80 10.74 1.23
N LEU A 81 2.79 9.87 1.17
CA LEU A 81 2.27 9.30 -0.07
C LEU A 81 1.68 10.39 -0.99
N ASP A 82 1.52 10.07 -2.27
CA ASP A 82 1.11 11.01 -3.31
C ASP A 82 -0.26 11.68 -2.99
N GLY A 83 -1.25 10.90 -2.56
CA GLY A 83 -2.56 11.39 -2.12
C GLY A 83 -2.48 12.30 -0.90
N GLY A 84 -1.57 11.99 0.04
CA GLY A 84 -1.26 12.84 1.20
C GLY A 84 -0.64 14.17 0.81
N ARG A 85 0.23 14.20 -0.21
CA ARG A 85 0.81 15.45 -0.75
C ARG A 85 -0.24 16.32 -1.42
N VAL A 86 -1.14 15.72 -2.21
CA VAL A 86 -2.26 16.44 -2.83
C VAL A 86 -3.17 17.00 -1.73
N ALA A 87 -3.51 16.22 -0.70
CA ALA A 87 -4.30 16.69 0.43
C ALA A 87 -3.62 17.86 1.18
N ALA A 88 -2.31 17.76 1.43
CA ALA A 88 -1.53 18.82 2.07
C ALA A 88 -1.50 20.12 1.24
N LEU A 89 -1.40 19.99 -0.08
CA LEU A 89 -1.44 21.12 -1.01
C LEU A 89 -2.82 21.80 -1.03
N LEU A 90 -3.90 21.01 -1.01
CA LEU A 90 -5.27 21.51 -0.92
C LEU A 90 -5.49 22.24 0.41
N LEU A 91 -5.01 21.66 1.52
CA LEU A 91 -5.04 22.28 2.84
C LEU A 91 -4.25 23.59 2.87
N ARG A 92 -3.06 23.64 2.26
CA ARG A 92 -2.30 24.89 2.11
C ARG A 92 -3.09 25.93 1.35
N ARG A 93 -3.72 25.56 0.24
CA ARG A 93 -4.50 26.49 -0.58
C ARG A 93 -5.68 27.06 0.21
N ALA A 94 -6.32 26.25 1.06
CA ALA A 94 -7.38 26.70 1.96
C ALA A 94 -6.88 27.63 3.07
N LEU A 95 -5.73 27.32 3.69
CA LEU A 95 -5.15 28.12 4.78
C LEU A 95 -4.53 29.44 4.29
N GLY A 96 -3.99 29.44 3.07
CA GLY A 96 -3.34 30.60 2.46
C GLY A 96 -2.04 31.04 3.14
N GLY A 97 -1.26 31.83 2.40
CA GLY A 97 -0.09 32.56 2.92
C GLY A 97 1.03 31.69 3.51
N GLU A 98 1.83 32.31 4.37
CA GLU A 98 2.99 31.68 5.00
C GLU A 98 2.58 30.56 5.99
N ARG A 99 1.40 30.68 6.61
CA ARG A 99 0.85 29.68 7.53
C ARG A 99 0.58 28.36 6.81
N GLY A 100 -0.07 28.39 5.66
CA GLY A 100 -0.32 27.18 4.87
C GLY A 100 0.97 26.47 4.46
N ARG A 101 2.03 27.23 4.13
CA ARG A 101 3.33 26.65 3.73
C ARG A 101 4.04 25.96 4.90
N LYS A 102 3.98 26.54 6.10
CA LYS A 102 4.52 25.92 7.33
C LYS A 102 3.78 24.63 7.68
N VAL A 103 2.44 24.62 7.56
CA VAL A 103 1.61 23.44 7.83
C VAL A 103 1.87 22.34 6.79
N GLU A 104 1.92 22.66 5.50
CA GLU A 104 2.25 21.70 4.44
C GLU A 104 3.60 21.03 4.71
N GLN A 105 4.63 21.83 4.98
CA GLN A 105 5.97 21.32 5.24
C GLN A 105 6.02 20.48 6.51
N ALA A 106 5.40 20.94 7.61
CA ALA A 106 5.34 20.19 8.85
C ALA A 106 4.61 18.86 8.68
N LEU A 107 3.48 18.84 7.96
CA LEU A 107 2.67 17.63 7.74
C LEU A 107 3.43 16.60 6.89
N VAL A 108 4.04 17.03 5.79
CA VAL A 108 4.83 16.15 4.91
C VAL A 108 6.07 15.62 5.62
N THR A 109 6.84 16.49 6.28
CA THR A 109 8.07 16.08 6.97
C THR A 109 7.79 15.18 8.16
N THR A 110 6.78 15.51 8.98
CA THR A 110 6.42 14.69 10.15
C THR A 110 5.86 13.35 9.72
N GLY A 111 4.99 13.31 8.69
CA GLY A 111 4.47 12.07 8.15
C GLY A 111 5.56 11.19 7.53
N ALA A 112 6.51 11.78 6.81
CA ALA A 112 7.67 11.05 6.28
C ALA A 112 8.53 10.44 7.39
N LEU A 113 8.82 11.22 8.44
CA LEU A 113 9.61 10.76 9.58
C LEU A 113 8.88 9.64 10.35
N ALA A 114 7.58 9.81 10.60
CA ALA A 114 6.76 8.81 11.27
C ALA A 114 6.70 7.50 10.47
N MET A 115 6.49 7.56 9.15
CA MET A 115 6.53 6.37 8.30
C MET A 115 7.90 5.71 8.30
N LEU A 116 8.99 6.47 8.25
CA LEU A 116 10.34 5.93 8.29
C LEU A 116 10.60 5.19 9.62
N LEU A 117 10.23 5.79 10.75
CA LEU A 117 10.34 5.15 12.06
C LEU A 117 9.48 3.88 12.15
N LEU A 118 8.24 3.93 11.64
CA LEU A 118 7.36 2.77 11.60
C LEU A 118 7.94 1.64 10.72
N PHE A 119 8.50 1.99 9.56
CA PHE A 119 9.15 1.03 8.66
C PHE A 119 10.31 0.32 9.36
N PHE A 120 11.17 1.06 10.07
CA PHE A 120 12.25 0.45 10.86
C PHE A 120 11.71 -0.43 11.98
N TRP A 121 10.72 0.04 12.73
CA TRP A 121 10.11 -0.71 13.83
C TRP A 121 9.55 -2.07 13.36
N ILE A 122 8.73 -2.04 12.29
CA ILE A 122 8.13 -3.25 11.73
C ILE A 122 9.21 -4.17 11.17
N THR A 123 10.17 -3.63 10.40
CA THR A 123 11.23 -4.44 9.79
C THR A 123 12.11 -5.13 10.83
N LEU A 124 12.42 -4.46 11.95
CA LEU A 124 13.17 -5.07 13.05
C LEU A 124 12.40 -6.20 13.73
N GLY A 125 11.08 -6.03 13.93
CA GLY A 125 10.21 -7.09 14.46
C GLY A 125 10.10 -8.29 13.52
N ASP A 126 9.94 -8.04 12.22
CA ASP A 126 9.96 -9.05 11.16
C ASP A 126 11.29 -9.82 11.17
N LEU A 127 12.41 -9.10 11.23
CA LEU A 127 13.75 -9.70 11.22
C LEU A 127 13.95 -10.60 12.44
N ALA A 128 13.56 -10.14 13.63
CA ALA A 128 13.61 -10.96 14.84
C ALA A 128 12.76 -12.23 14.72
N THR A 129 11.60 -12.16 14.08
CA THR A 129 10.72 -13.31 13.86
C THR A 129 11.34 -14.32 12.89
N VAL A 130 11.87 -13.85 11.76
CA VAL A 130 12.48 -14.69 10.72
C VAL A 130 13.77 -15.36 11.21
N PHE A 131 14.62 -14.67 11.96
CA PHE A 131 15.89 -15.21 12.46
C PHE A 131 15.77 -15.92 13.82
N GLY A 132 14.73 -15.62 14.61
CA GLY A 132 14.51 -16.18 15.95
C GLY A 132 13.84 -17.55 15.98
N GLY A 133 13.51 -18.14 14.82
CA GLY A 133 12.91 -19.48 14.72
C GLY A 133 11.40 -19.53 15.00
N GLY A 134 10.68 -18.41 14.90
CA GLY A 134 9.22 -18.34 15.06
C GLY A 134 8.45 -18.72 13.80
N ALA A 135 8.80 -19.86 13.18
CA ALA A 135 8.04 -20.49 12.10
C ALA A 135 7.51 -21.85 12.57
#